data_AF-A0A7Y4RFX6-F1
#
_entry.id   AF-A0A7Y4RFX6-F1
#
_cell.length_a   1.000
_cell.length_b   1.000
_cell.length_c   1.000
_cell.angle_alpha   90.00
_cell.angle_beta   90.00
_cell.angle_gamma   90.00
#
_symmetry.space_group_name_H-M   'P 1'
#
loop_
_entity.id
_entity.type
_entity.pdbx_description
1 polymer ?
#
loop_
_entity_poly.entity_id
_entity_poly.type
_entity_poly.pdbx_seq_one_letter_code
_entity_poly.pdbx_strand_id
1 'polypeptide(L)'
;MPEFATLSCPSCGAKLQIGNDLEKFACSHCGNEHVVKRGGGVISISPIIEQLKSVRTGVDKTASELAIRRLHQEIENLENERAGLKGSAGYTDGNGLAMIGTGLLIIAFGIAYLVSNFKFSTVLWCTGGTFVIAFIVIKAVKDGIKSGNEASERRNMLDKIISEKYMELENHEKIVSGK
;
A
#
# COMPACT_ATOMS: atom_id res chain seq x y z
N MET A 1 -32.40 -40.08 46.05
CA MET A 1 -31.82 -38.72 46.16
C MET A 1 -31.02 -38.49 44.90
N PRO A 2 -31.26 -37.43 44.11
CA PRO A 2 -30.50 -37.20 42.88
C PRO A 2 -29.04 -36.85 43.23
N GLU A 3 -28.12 -37.64 42.70
CA GLU A 3 -26.68 -37.43 42.85
C GLU A 3 -26.22 -36.49 41.72
N PHE A 4 -25.63 -35.36 42.07
CA PHE A 4 -25.19 -34.34 41.13
C PHE A 4 -23.66 -34.26 41.13
N ALA A 5 -23.05 -34.28 39.94
CA ALA A 5 -21.63 -34.01 39.77
C ALA A 5 -21.41 -32.51 39.52
N THR A 6 -20.51 -31.89 40.28
CA THR A 6 -20.10 -30.49 40.07
C THR A 6 -18.83 -30.44 39.23
N LEU A 7 -18.91 -29.85 38.04
CA LEU A 7 -17.79 -29.75 37.10
C LEU A 7 -17.73 -28.33 36.52
N SER A 8 -16.55 -27.90 36.08
CA SER A 8 -16.39 -26.60 35.44
C SER A 8 -16.53 -26.71 33.93
N CYS A 9 -17.23 -25.76 33.31
CA CYS A 9 -17.36 -25.68 31.86
C CYS A 9 -15.99 -25.45 31.21
N PRO A 10 -15.54 -26.26 30.23
CA PRO A 10 -14.25 -26.07 29.56
C PRO A 10 -14.21 -24.82 28.65
N SER A 11 -15.37 -24.26 28.28
CA SER A 11 -15.43 -23.07 27.42
C SER A 11 -15.48 -21.73 28.16
N CYS A 12 -16.04 -21.68 29.37
CA CYS A 12 -16.22 -20.42 30.10
C CYS A 12 -15.84 -20.46 31.59
N GLY A 13 -15.49 -21.64 32.13
CA GLY A 13 -15.12 -21.80 33.54
C GLY A 13 -16.28 -21.75 34.54
N ALA A 14 -17.53 -21.58 34.08
CA ALA A 14 -18.70 -21.58 34.96
C ALA A 14 -18.87 -22.93 35.66
N LYS A 15 -19.33 -22.92 36.92
CA LYS A 15 -19.68 -24.14 37.66
C LYS A 15 -20.98 -24.72 37.11
N LEU A 16 -20.92 -25.97 36.67
CA LEU A 16 -22.04 -26.73 36.13
C LEU A 16 -22.46 -27.80 37.12
N GLN A 17 -23.77 -27.96 37.30
CA GLN A 17 -24.36 -29.08 38.01
C GLN A 17 -24.96 -30.00 36.96
N ILE A 18 -24.32 -31.16 36.75
CA ILE A 18 -24.74 -32.12 35.72
C ILE A 18 -25.41 -33.30 36.42
N GLY A 19 -26.66 -33.59 36.06
CA GLY A 19 -27.39 -34.76 36.53
C GLY A 19 -26.89 -36.05 35.87
N ASN A 20 -27.02 -37.18 36.57
CA ASN A 20 -26.45 -38.47 36.19
C ASN A 20 -27.00 -39.09 34.89
N ASP A 21 -28.10 -38.59 34.34
CA ASP A 21 -28.80 -39.20 33.20
C ASP A 21 -28.64 -38.44 31.87
N LEU A 22 -27.84 -37.37 31.84
CA LEU A 22 -27.67 -36.54 30.64
C LEU A 22 -26.37 -36.89 29.90
N GLU A 23 -26.48 -37.24 28.62
CA GLU A 23 -25.34 -37.45 27.70
C GLU A 23 -24.91 -36.17 26.98
N LYS A 24 -25.86 -35.24 26.81
CA LYS A 24 -25.64 -33.92 26.23
C LYS A 24 -26.08 -32.86 27.21
N PHE A 25 -25.28 -31.82 27.36
CA PHE A 25 -25.52 -30.73 28.29
C PHE A 25 -25.23 -29.40 27.62
N ALA A 26 -26.16 -28.45 27.70
CA ALA A 26 -25.96 -27.07 27.27
C ALA A 26 -25.64 -26.19 28.48
N CYS A 27 -24.53 -25.45 28.43
CA CYS A 27 -24.14 -24.54 29.49
C CYS A 27 -25.10 -23.34 29.55
N SER A 28 -25.73 -23.09 30.70
CA SER A 28 -26.61 -21.93 30.91
C SER A 28 -25.88 -20.58 30.85
N HIS A 29 -24.55 -20.57 30.99
CA HIS A 29 -23.73 -19.37 31.01
C HIS A 29 -23.19 -18.97 29.63
N CYS A 30 -22.71 -19.92 28.83
CA CYS A 30 -22.14 -19.64 27.50
C CYS A 30 -22.98 -20.19 26.33
N GLY A 31 -24.02 -20.97 26.60
CA GLY A 31 -24.87 -21.58 25.57
C GLY A 31 -24.23 -22.74 24.82
N ASN A 32 -22.95 -23.05 25.05
CA ASN A 32 -22.27 -24.14 24.34
C ASN A 32 -22.82 -25.50 24.76
N GLU A 33 -23.06 -26.34 23.76
CA GLU A 33 -23.38 -27.75 23.94
C GLU A 33 -22.11 -28.58 24.14
N HIS A 34 -22.18 -29.46 25.12
CA HIS A 34 -21.12 -30.35 25.50
C HIS A 34 -21.63 -31.80 25.56
N VAL A 35 -20.80 -32.74 25.09
CA VAL A 35 -21.04 -34.16 25.28
C VAL A 35 -20.35 -34.61 26.55
N VAL A 36 -21.09 -35.30 27.41
CA VAL A 36 -20.60 -35.87 28.66
C VAL A 36 -20.31 -37.34 28.41
N LYS A 37 -19.03 -37.73 28.50
CA LYS A 37 -18.60 -39.14 28.44
C LYS A 37 -18.28 -39.63 29.84
N ARG A 38 -19.01 -40.64 30.29
CA ARG A 38 -18.81 -41.31 31.58
C ARG A 38 -18.17 -42.69 31.34
N GLY A 39 -17.06 -42.98 32.01
CA GLY A 39 -16.40 -44.29 31.92
C GLY A 39 -15.35 -44.46 33.01
N GLY A 40 -15.31 -45.65 33.64
CA GLY A 40 -14.26 -46.03 34.59
C GLY A 40 -14.11 -45.12 35.82
N GLY A 41 -15.19 -44.51 36.31
CA GLY A 41 -15.16 -43.60 37.47
C GLY A 41 -14.74 -42.16 37.14
N VAL A 42 -14.56 -41.82 35.86
CA VAL A 42 -14.18 -40.47 35.40
C VAL A 42 -15.27 -39.90 34.49
N ILE A 43 -15.57 -38.61 34.66
CA ILE A 43 -16.47 -37.84 33.81
C ILE A 43 -15.63 -36.88 32.97
N SER A 44 -15.71 -37.00 31.64
CA SER A 44 -15.03 -36.11 30.70
C SER A 44 -16.04 -35.36 29.84
N ILE A 45 -15.78 -34.07 29.60
CA ILE A 45 -16.68 -33.18 28.86
C ILE A 45 -15.93 -32.72 27.62
N SER A 46 -16.50 -32.95 26.42
CA SER A 46 -15.95 -32.43 25.16
C SER A 46 -16.93 -31.45 24.51
N PRO A 47 -16.49 -30.28 24.06
CA PRO A 47 -17.32 -29.37 23.27
C PRO A 47 -17.65 -29.99 21.91
N ILE A 48 -18.87 -29.77 21.42
CA ILE A 48 -19.29 -30.13 20.06
C ILE A 48 -18.85 -28.98 19.14
N ILE A 49 -17.65 -29.07 18.57
CA ILE A 49 -17.08 -27.99 17.71
C ILE A 49 -17.48 -28.18 16.22
N GLU A 50 -18.20 -29.24 15.87
CA GLU A 50 -18.48 -29.64 14.48
C GLU A 50 -19.14 -28.52 13.64
N GLN A 51 -20.05 -27.73 14.22
CA GLN A 51 -20.80 -26.68 13.49
C GLN A 51 -20.08 -25.33 13.40
N LEU A 52 -18.98 -25.12 14.13
CA LEU A 52 -18.20 -23.87 14.05
C LEU A 52 -17.17 -23.88 12.92
N LYS A 53 -16.82 -25.05 12.39
CA LYS A 53 -15.81 -25.18 11.33
C LYS A 53 -16.27 -24.58 10.00
N SER A 54 -17.55 -24.76 9.64
CA SER A 54 -18.15 -24.20 8.42
C SER A 54 -18.44 -22.70 8.53
N VAL A 55 -18.77 -22.20 9.73
CA VAL A 55 -18.96 -20.76 9.97
C VAL A 55 -17.63 -20.02 9.98
N ARG A 56 -16.56 -20.59 10.57
CA ARG A 56 -15.21 -20.01 10.51
C ARG A 56 -14.74 -19.81 9.07
N THR A 57 -14.94 -20.80 8.20
CA THR A 57 -14.58 -20.67 6.77
C THR A 57 -15.35 -19.56 6.05
N GLY A 58 -16.63 -19.36 6.36
CA GLY A 58 -17.43 -18.26 5.80
C GLY A 58 -17.04 -16.87 6.32
N VAL A 59 -16.69 -16.77 7.62
CA VAL A 59 -16.21 -15.53 8.25
C VAL A 59 -14.82 -15.15 7.72
N ASP A 60 -13.91 -16.11 7.56
CA ASP A 60 -12.56 -15.89 7.03
C ASP A 60 -12.59 -15.41 5.58
N LYS A 61 -13.53 -15.93 4.77
CA LYS A 61 -13.74 -15.48 3.38
C LYS A 61 -14.28 -14.04 3.33
N THR A 62 -15.25 -13.71 4.18
CA THR A 62 -15.83 -12.36 4.25
C THR A 62 -14.80 -11.34 4.74
N ALA A 63 -13.98 -11.69 5.74
CA ALA A 63 -12.88 -10.85 6.21
C ALA A 63 -11.83 -10.62 5.12
N SER A 64 -11.52 -11.65 4.33
CA SER A 64 -10.59 -11.57 3.20
C SER A 64 -11.15 -10.72 2.06
N GLU A 65 -12.44 -10.83 1.74
CA GLU A 65 -13.11 -9.97 0.75
C GLU A 65 -13.10 -8.49 1.15
N LEU A 66 -13.27 -8.19 2.45
CA LEU A 66 -13.14 -6.83 2.97
C LEU A 66 -11.70 -6.31 2.87
N ALA A 67 -10.71 -7.16 3.17
CA ALA A 67 -9.30 -6.81 3.02
C ALA A 67 -8.94 -6.51 1.56
N ILE A 68 -9.42 -7.32 0.60
CA ILE A 68 -9.21 -7.10 -0.85
C ILE A 68 -9.78 -5.74 -1.29
N ARG A 69 -10.99 -5.39 -0.85
CA ARG A 69 -11.58 -4.08 -1.17
C ARG A 69 -10.73 -2.92 -0.66
N ARG A 70 -10.20 -3.04 0.56
CA ARG A 70 -9.29 -2.04 1.13
C ARG A 70 -7.97 -1.94 0.36
N LEU A 71 -7.37 -3.08 0.01
CA LEU A 71 -6.13 -3.12 -0.77
C LEU A 71 -6.30 -2.46 -2.15
N HIS A 72 -7.42 -2.70 -2.85
CA HIS A 72 -7.71 -2.01 -4.10
C HIS A 72 -7.81 -0.48 -3.93
N GLN A 73 -8.47 0.01 -2.87
CA GLN A 73 -8.54 1.44 -2.59
C GLN A 73 -7.16 2.04 -2.26
N GLU A 74 -6.31 1.30 -1.54
CA GLU A 74 -4.94 1.72 -1.25
C GLU A 74 -4.10 1.80 -2.55
N ILE A 75 -4.23 0.82 -3.45
CA ILE A 75 -3.56 0.83 -4.76
C ILE A 75 -4.03 2.01 -5.61
N GLU A 76 -5.33 2.25 -5.71
CA GLU A 76 -5.90 3.37 -6.47
C GLU A 76 -5.39 4.72 -5.96
N ASN A 77 -5.33 4.90 -4.64
CA ASN A 77 -4.77 6.12 -4.04
C ASN A 77 -3.28 6.31 -4.37
N LEU A 78 -2.48 5.23 -4.32
CA LEU A 78 -1.06 5.27 -4.67
C LEU A 78 -0.85 5.55 -6.17
N GLU A 79 -1.69 4.99 -7.04
CA GLU A 79 -1.66 5.26 -8.48
C GLU A 79 -2.02 6.72 -8.79
N ASN A 80 -3.00 7.29 -8.07
CA ASN A 80 -3.34 8.70 -8.16
C ASN A 80 -2.20 9.61 -7.69
N GLU A 81 -1.51 9.26 -6.60
CA GLU A 81 -0.31 9.99 -6.14
C GLU A 81 0.81 9.93 -7.19
N ARG A 82 1.04 8.76 -7.79
CA ARG A 82 1.98 8.58 -8.90
C ARG A 82 1.61 9.43 -10.12
N ALA A 83 0.32 9.52 -10.45
CA ALA A 83 -0.17 10.34 -11.55
C ALA A 83 -0.01 11.85 -11.28
N GLY A 84 -0.26 12.29 -10.04
CA GLY A 84 -0.02 13.67 -9.60
C GLY A 84 1.44 14.10 -9.71
N LEU A 85 2.37 13.19 -9.43
CA LEU A 85 3.80 13.42 -9.63
C LEU A 85 4.19 13.55 -11.12
N LYS A 86 3.45 12.96 -12.05
CA LYS A 86 3.68 13.13 -13.52
C LYS A 86 3.24 14.49 -14.01
N GLY A 87 2.11 15.01 -13.52
CA GLY A 87 1.57 16.31 -13.94
C GLY A 87 2.48 17.50 -13.60
N SER A 88 3.28 17.39 -12.53
CA SER A 88 4.20 18.46 -12.08
C SER A 88 5.59 18.41 -12.72
N ALA A 89 5.98 17.28 -13.35
CA ALA A 89 7.24 17.16 -14.09
C ALA A 89 7.12 17.50 -15.59
N GLY A 90 5.91 17.80 -16.07
CA GLY A 90 5.57 18.00 -17.48
C GLY A 90 5.82 19.41 -18.01
N TYR A 91 7.05 19.93 -17.94
CA TYR A 91 7.55 20.91 -18.92
C TYR A 91 8.82 20.42 -19.63
N THR A 92 9.31 19.23 -19.27
CA THR A 92 10.47 18.59 -19.90
C THR A 92 10.07 17.29 -20.60
N ASP A 93 9.00 17.33 -21.40
CA ASP A 93 8.84 16.32 -22.45
C ASP A 93 9.91 16.61 -23.52
N GLY A 94 10.47 15.58 -24.17
CA GLY A 94 11.72 15.64 -24.96
C GLY A 94 11.89 16.78 -25.99
N ASN A 95 10.83 17.51 -26.33
CA ASN A 95 10.89 18.73 -27.14
C ASN A 95 11.35 19.99 -26.36
N GLY A 96 11.25 20.02 -25.03
CA GLY A 96 11.69 21.15 -24.21
C GLY A 96 13.22 21.33 -24.19
N LEU A 97 13.96 20.21 -24.18
CA LEU A 97 15.43 20.23 -24.25
C LEU A 97 15.91 20.68 -25.65
N ALA A 98 15.16 20.32 -26.71
CA ALA A 98 15.40 20.81 -28.06
C ALA A 98 15.09 22.31 -28.19
N MET A 99 14.06 22.82 -27.50
CA MET A 99 13.79 24.27 -27.45
C MET A 99 14.89 25.06 -26.73
N ILE A 100 15.42 24.54 -25.62
CA ILE A 100 16.53 25.19 -24.92
C ILE A 100 17.81 25.13 -25.76
N GLY A 101 18.09 23.99 -26.41
CA GLY A 101 19.25 23.81 -27.28
C GLY A 101 19.21 24.72 -28.51
N THR A 102 18.06 24.84 -29.17
CA THR A 102 17.88 25.76 -30.31
C THR A 102 17.95 27.22 -29.88
N GLY A 103 17.39 27.58 -28.72
CA GLY A 103 17.51 28.92 -28.17
C GLY A 103 18.96 29.35 -27.90
N LEU A 104 19.76 28.47 -27.29
CA LEU A 104 21.19 28.73 -27.06
C LEU A 104 21.99 28.85 -28.36
N LEU A 105 21.66 28.04 -29.37
CA LEU A 105 22.31 28.13 -30.69
C LEU A 105 21.98 29.44 -31.41
N ILE A 106 20.73 29.91 -31.36
CA ILE A 106 20.32 31.19 -31.95
C ILE A 106 21.03 32.36 -31.26
N ILE A 107 21.12 32.32 -29.92
CA ILE A 107 21.83 33.34 -29.14
C ILE A 107 23.34 33.33 -29.49
N ALA A 108 23.97 32.16 -29.56
CA ALA A 108 25.37 32.04 -29.93
C ALA A 108 25.65 32.54 -31.36
N PHE A 109 24.77 32.22 -32.32
CA PHE A 109 24.86 32.72 -33.70
C PHE A 109 24.66 34.24 -33.76
N GLY A 110 23.71 34.78 -33.01
CA GLY A 110 23.47 36.22 -32.92
C GLY A 110 24.67 36.98 -32.36
N ILE A 111 25.33 36.43 -31.34
CA ILE A 111 26.56 37.01 -30.77
C ILE A 111 27.71 36.95 -31.78
N ALA A 112 27.90 35.84 -32.49
CA ALA A 112 28.95 35.72 -33.51
C ALA A 112 28.74 36.68 -34.71
N TYR A 113 27.49 36.86 -35.13
CA TYR A 113 27.13 37.81 -36.19
C TYR A 113 27.33 39.27 -35.76
N LEU A 114 27.08 39.59 -34.49
CA LEU A 114 27.36 40.91 -33.93
C LEU A 114 28.87 41.17 -33.83
N VAL A 115 29.68 40.20 -33.39
CA VAL A 115 31.14 40.36 -33.25
C VAL A 115 31.83 40.56 -34.62
N SER A 116 31.33 39.93 -35.68
CA SER A 116 31.90 40.09 -37.03
C SER A 116 31.64 41.46 -37.68
N ASN A 117 30.65 42.22 -37.21
CA ASN A 117 30.25 43.50 -37.82
C ASN A 117 30.55 44.75 -36.96
N PHE A 118 31.07 44.60 -35.73
CA PHE A 118 31.05 45.71 -34.76
C PHE A 118 32.42 46.13 -34.21
N LYS A 119 32.67 47.45 -34.17
CA LYS A 119 33.89 48.08 -33.65
C LYS A 119 34.04 47.84 -32.13
N PHE A 120 35.28 47.59 -31.70
CA PHE A 120 35.73 47.15 -30.36
C PHE A 120 35.13 47.85 -29.12
N SER A 121 34.57 49.07 -29.27
CA SER A 121 34.12 49.90 -28.14
C SER A 121 32.78 49.48 -27.50
N THR A 122 31.91 48.74 -28.18
CA THR A 122 30.62 48.25 -27.63
C THR A 122 30.65 46.80 -27.19
N VAL A 123 31.69 46.05 -27.57
CA VAL A 123 31.87 44.64 -27.24
C VAL A 123 31.94 44.44 -25.71
N LEU A 124 32.49 45.41 -24.98
CA LEU A 124 32.65 45.34 -23.52
C LEU A 124 31.32 45.37 -22.74
N TRP A 125 30.26 45.97 -23.30
CA TRP A 125 28.94 46.02 -22.64
C TRP A 125 28.06 44.82 -23.01
N CYS A 126 28.27 44.23 -24.19
CA CYS A 126 27.54 43.04 -24.62
C CYS A 126 28.05 41.74 -23.98
N THR A 127 29.36 41.61 -23.73
CA THR A 127 29.92 40.41 -23.10
C THR A 127 29.39 40.21 -21.68
N GLY A 128 29.33 41.27 -20.88
CA GLY A 128 28.76 41.22 -19.52
C GLY A 128 27.31 40.72 -19.49
N GLY A 129 26.46 41.19 -20.41
CA GLY A 129 25.06 40.77 -20.49
C GLY A 129 24.89 39.28 -20.83
N THR A 130 25.72 38.76 -21.74
CA THR A 130 25.66 37.34 -22.13
C THR A 130 26.06 36.38 -21.01
N PHE A 131 27.04 36.75 -20.18
CA PHE A 131 27.44 35.94 -19.02
C PHE A 131 26.34 35.85 -17.97
N VAL A 132 25.61 36.94 -17.71
CA VAL A 132 24.49 36.93 -16.74
C VAL A 132 23.36 36.02 -17.21
N ILE A 133 22.98 36.10 -18.49
CA ILE A 133 21.94 35.24 -19.07
C ILE A 133 22.37 33.77 -19.02
N ALA A 134 23.62 33.46 -19.39
CA ALA A 134 24.15 32.10 -19.32
C ALA A 134 24.11 31.54 -17.89
N PHE A 135 24.45 32.35 -16.89
CA PHE A 135 24.43 31.91 -15.49
C PHE A 135 23.02 31.64 -14.97
N ILE A 136 22.04 32.46 -15.37
CA ILE A 136 20.62 32.26 -15.04
C ILE A 136 20.10 30.96 -15.66
N VAL A 137 20.42 30.70 -16.93
CA VAL A 137 20.00 29.48 -17.64
C VAL A 137 20.63 28.25 -16.99
N ILE A 138 21.93 28.27 -16.68
CA ILE A 138 22.63 27.15 -16.02
C ILE A 138 22.02 26.84 -14.65
N LYS A 139 21.69 27.87 -13.86
CA LYS A 139 21.02 27.69 -12.57
C LYS A 139 19.62 27.07 -12.72
N ALA A 140 18.80 27.62 -13.61
CA ALA A 140 17.46 27.09 -13.88
C ALA A 140 17.49 25.63 -14.34
N VAL A 141 18.44 25.26 -15.21
CA VAL A 141 18.61 23.86 -15.67
C VAL A 141 19.04 22.96 -14.51
N LYS A 142 19.99 23.40 -13.68
CA LYS A 142 20.50 22.60 -12.56
C LYS A 142 19.43 22.37 -11.48
N ASP A 143 18.64 23.39 -11.17
CA ASP A 143 17.54 23.31 -10.21
C ASP A 143 16.41 22.41 -10.74
N GLY A 144 16.11 22.49 -12.05
CA GLY A 144 15.20 21.59 -12.74
C GLY A 144 15.62 20.12 -12.69
N ILE A 145 16.89 19.81 -13.02
CA ILE A 145 17.43 18.44 -13.00
C ILE A 145 17.38 17.84 -11.58
N LYS A 146 17.71 18.63 -10.55
CA LYS A 146 17.69 18.16 -9.16
C LYS A 146 16.27 17.79 -8.72
N SER A 147 15.29 18.64 -9.00
CA SER A 147 13.88 18.35 -8.67
C SER A 147 13.33 17.13 -9.42
N GLY A 148 13.74 16.93 -10.68
CA GLY A 148 13.35 15.76 -11.47
C GLY A 148 13.89 14.45 -10.89
N ASN A 149 15.13 14.46 -10.38
CA ASN A 149 15.74 13.26 -9.80
C ASN A 149 15.04 12.81 -8.51
N GLU A 150 14.70 13.75 -7.62
CA GLU A 150 13.95 13.46 -6.39
C GLU A 150 12.53 12.93 -6.69
N ALA A 151 11.87 13.49 -7.71
CA ALA A 151 10.57 13.00 -8.16
C ALA A 151 10.65 11.60 -8.79
N SER A 152 11.72 11.32 -9.55
CA SER A 152 11.98 10.00 -10.12
C SER A 152 12.20 8.95 -9.04
N GLU A 153 12.97 9.28 -8.01
CA GLU A 153 13.24 8.36 -6.89
C GLU A 153 11.98 8.04 -6.10
N ARG A 154 11.14 9.04 -5.78
CA ARG A 154 9.84 8.82 -5.14
C ARG A 154 8.93 7.92 -5.97
N ARG A 155 8.87 8.12 -7.30
CA ARG A 155 8.07 7.26 -8.19
C ARG A 155 8.55 5.81 -8.14
N ASN A 156 9.87 5.58 -8.16
CA ASN A 156 10.42 4.23 -8.06
C ASN A 156 10.08 3.57 -6.71
N MET A 157 10.00 4.34 -5.62
CA MET A 157 9.53 3.84 -4.33
C MET A 157 8.04 3.48 -4.35
N LEU A 158 7.17 4.36 -4.90
CA LEU A 158 5.74 4.06 -5.03
C LEU A 158 5.51 2.80 -5.88
N ASP A 159 6.25 2.64 -6.98
CA ASP A 159 6.14 1.46 -7.86
C ASP A 159 6.48 0.16 -7.12
N LYS A 160 7.47 0.19 -6.21
CA LYS A 160 7.78 -0.95 -5.34
C LYS A 160 6.63 -1.26 -4.38
N ILE A 161 6.10 -0.25 -3.69
CA ILE A 161 5.00 -0.42 -2.72
C ILE A 161 3.75 -0.97 -3.42
N ILE A 162 3.41 -0.42 -4.59
CA ILE A 162 2.29 -0.89 -5.40
C ILE A 162 2.51 -2.37 -5.78
N SER A 163 3.71 -2.74 -6.25
CA SER A 163 4.01 -4.14 -6.61
C SER A 163 3.91 -5.10 -5.42
N GLU A 164 4.34 -4.67 -4.23
CA GLU A 164 4.23 -5.46 -3.00
C GLU A 164 2.76 -5.67 -2.60
N LYS A 165 1.94 -4.63 -2.72
CA LYS A 165 0.49 -4.69 -2.47
C LYS A 165 -0.24 -5.60 -3.45
N TYR A 166 0.16 -5.61 -4.72
CA TYR A 166 -0.39 -6.57 -5.70
C TYR A 166 -0.06 -8.02 -5.33
N MET A 167 1.15 -8.31 -4.82
CA MET A 167 1.49 -9.66 -4.35
C MET A 167 0.70 -10.07 -3.10
N GLU A 168 0.50 -9.14 -2.16
CA GLU A 168 -0.35 -9.35 -0.98
C GLU A 168 -1.81 -9.68 -1.40
N LEU A 169 -2.34 -8.92 -2.37
CA LEU A 169 -3.68 -9.13 -2.93
C LEU A 169 -3.81 -10.52 -3.59
N GLU A 170 -2.84 -10.93 -4.40
CA GLU A 170 -2.83 -12.26 -5.03
C GLU A 170 -2.83 -13.38 -3.97
N ASN A 171 -2.13 -13.19 -2.85
CA ASN A 171 -2.12 -14.14 -1.75
C ASN A 171 -3.50 -14.26 -1.08
N HIS A 172 -4.18 -13.14 -0.85
CA HIS A 172 -5.56 -13.16 -0.33
C HIS A 172 -6.55 -13.76 -1.33
N GLU A 173 -6.38 -13.52 -2.63
CA GLU A 173 -7.23 -14.07 -3.66
C GLU A 173 -7.12 -15.61 -3.74
N LYS A 174 -5.91 -16.16 -3.56
CA LYS A 174 -5.69 -17.62 -3.44
C LYS A 174 -6.50 -18.22 -2.29
N ILE A 175 -6.45 -17.60 -1.11
CA ILE A 175 -7.21 -18.03 0.07
C ILE A 175 -8.72 -18.01 -0.18
N VAL A 176 -9.23 -16.96 -0.85
CA VAL A 176 -10.66 -16.81 -1.18
C VAL A 176 -11.11 -17.78 -2.27
N SER A 177 -10.26 -18.07 -3.25
CA SER A 177 -10.55 -18.95 -4.39
C SER A 177 -10.50 -20.44 -4.04
N GLY A 178 -9.93 -20.81 -2.89
CA GLY A 178 -9.89 -22.19 -2.41
C GLY A 178 -9.06 -23.14 -3.28
N LYS A 179 -8.08 -22.61 -4.02
CA LYS A 179 -7.09 -23.37 -4.79
C LYS A 179 -5.79 -23.56 -4.01
#